data_AF-Q5FK35-F1
#
_entry.id   AF-Q5FK35-F1
#
_cell.length_a   1.000
_cell.length_b   1.000
_cell.length_c   1.000
_cell.angle_alpha   90.00
_cell.angle_beta   90.00
_cell.angle_gamma   90.00
#
_symmetry.space_group_name_H-M   'P 1'
#
loop_
_entity.id
_entity.type
_entity.pdbx_description
1 polymer ?
#
loop_
_entity_poly.entity_id
_entity_poly.type
_entity_poly.pdbx_seq_one_letter_code
_entity_poly.pdbx_strand_id
1 'polypeptide(L)' 'MQNRPDRRSNVFISKRISYCLRHNPGKYGLKLDEYGFVDLQDFLNTMNKMHH' A
#
# COMPACT_ATOMS: atom_id res chain seq x y z
N MET A 1 1.23 -14.35 -21.98
CA MET A 1 2.19 -13.22 -22.01
C MET A 1 2.15 -12.55 -20.64
N GLN A 2 3.24 -12.55 -19.89
CA GLN A 2 3.29 -11.81 -18.62
C GLN A 2 3.30 -10.31 -18.96
N ASN A 3 2.17 -9.63 -18.70
CA ASN A 3 2.11 -8.16 -18.72
C ASN A 3 3.08 -7.65 -17.66
N ARG A 4 4.30 -7.31 -18.05
CA ARG A 4 5.27 -6.71 -17.14
C ARG A 4 4.75 -5.31 -16.81
N PRO A 5 4.42 -5.01 -15.54
CA PRO A 5 4.00 -3.67 -15.18
C PRO A 5 5.11 -2.69 -15.53
N ASP A 6 4.73 -1.56 -16.14
CA ASP A 6 5.64 -0.49 -16.49
C ASP A 6 6.52 -0.11 -15.28
N ARG A 7 7.82 0.12 -15.50
CA ARG A 7 8.78 0.40 -14.42
C ARG A 7 8.35 1.60 -13.58
N ARG A 8 7.69 2.59 -14.19
CA ARG A 8 7.16 3.79 -13.52
C ARG A 8 5.98 3.44 -12.62
N SER A 9 5.13 2.49 -13.04
CA SER A 9 4.03 1.95 -12.22
C SER A 9 4.55 1.28 -10.95
N ASN A 10 5.57 0.42 -11.06
CA ASN A 10 6.14 -0.26 -9.88
C ASN A 10 6.78 0.72 -8.89
N VAL A 11 7.51 1.71 -9.39
CA VAL A 11 8.12 2.76 -8.55
C VAL A 11 7.03 3.58 -7.85
N PHE A 12 5.95 3.91 -8.56
CA PHE A 12 4.82 4.64 -7.99
C PHE A 12 4.13 3.85 -6.87
N ILE A 13 3.81 2.58 -7.13
CA ILE A 13 3.19 1.68 -6.14
C ILE A 13 4.11 1.52 -4.93
N SER A 14 5.40 1.26 -5.13
CA SER A 14 6.38 1.11 -4.05
C SER A 14 6.48 2.37 -3.17
N LYS A 15 6.48 3.57 -3.77
CA LYS A 15 6.47 4.84 -3.02
C LYS A 15 5.18 5.02 -2.21
N ARG A 16 4.02 4.69 -2.79
CA ARG A 16 2.72 4.76 -2.10
C ARG A 16 2.68 3.80 -0.91
N ILE A 17 3.09 2.55 -1.10
CA ILE A 17 3.15 1.53 -0.03
C ILE A 17 4.06 2.03 1.10
N SER A 18 5.27 2.50 0.76
CA SER A 18 6.22 3.03 1.73
C SER A 18 5.64 4.19 2.52
N TYR A 19 4.92 5.10 1.86
CA TYR A 19 4.28 6.23 2.53
C TYR A 19 3.17 5.81 3.49
N CYS A 20 2.28 4.91 3.06
CA CYS A 20 1.18 4.42 3.89
C CYS A 20 1.70 3.70 5.14
N LEU A 21 2.71 2.85 4.99
CA LEU A 21 3.22 2.03 6.11
C LEU A 21 4.15 2.79 7.06
N ARG A 22 4.86 3.83 6.61
CA ARG A 22 5.91 4.48 7.43
C ARG A 22 5.56 5.86 7.94
N HIS A 23 4.67 6.58 7.25
CA HIS A 23 4.42 7.99 7.55
C HIS A 23 3.03 8.26 8.06
N ASN A 24 2.00 7.51 7.65
CA ASN A 24 0.64 7.78 8.13
C ASN A 24 -0.37 6.63 7.95
N PRO A 25 -0.17 5.46 8.58
CA PRO A 25 -1.09 4.31 8.42
C PRO A 25 -2.51 4.63 8.91
N GLY A 26 -2.64 5.39 10.01
CA GLY A 26 -3.93 5.75 10.62
C GLY A 26 -4.83 6.59 9.71
N LYS A 27 -4.26 7.48 8.88
CA LYS A 27 -5.03 8.25 7.89
C LYS A 27 -5.77 7.37 6.87
N TYR A 28 -5.27 6.16 6.66
CA TYR A 28 -5.83 5.20 5.70
C TYR A 28 -6.66 4.10 6.38
N GLY A 29 -6.94 4.24 7.67
CA GLY A 29 -7.64 3.22 8.45
C GLY A 29 -6.82 1.96 8.71
N LEU A 30 -5.51 2.00 8.44
CA LEU A 30 -4.60 0.90 8.71
C LEU A 30 -4.10 1.00 10.14
N LYS A 31 -4.21 -0.09 10.89
CA LYS A 31 -3.58 -0.24 12.20
C LYS A 31 -2.39 -1.15 12.05
N LEU A 32 -1.22 -0.62 12.37
CA LEU A 32 -0.03 -1.43 12.50
C LEU A 32 -0.03 -2.07 13.89
N ASP A 33 0.44 -3.31 13.97
CA ASP A 33 0.79 -3.91 15.26
C ASP A 33 2.07 -3.30 15.83
N GLU A 34 2.46 -3.76 17.02
CA GLU A 34 3.67 -3.29 17.71
C GLU A 34 4.98 -3.54 16.94
N TYR A 35 4.96 -4.42 15.94
CA TYR A 35 6.08 -4.76 15.08
C TYR A 35 6.02 -4.08 13.70
N GLY A 36 4.96 -3.32 13.41
CA GLY A 36 4.79 -2.62 12.14
C GLY A 36 4.11 -3.44 11.04
N PHE A 37 3.53 -4.60 11.35
CA PHE A 37 2.76 -5.39 10.38
C PHE A 37 1.31 -4.90 10.29
N VAL A 38 0.70 -5.19 9.15
CA VAL A 38 -0.71 -4.96 8.87
C VAL A 38 -1.30 -6.19 8.19
N ASP A 39 -2.58 -6.44 8.39
CA ASP A 39 -3.28 -7.44 7.61
C ASP A 39 -3.23 -7.10 6.11
N LEU A 40 -2.87 -8.08 5.28
CA LEU A 40 -2.69 -7.87 3.85
C LEU A 40 -4.01 -7.56 3.16
N GLN A 41 -5.11 -8.18 3.58
CA GLN A 41 -6.42 -7.97 2.97
C GLN A 41 -6.93 -6.57 3.29
N ASP A 42 -6.78 -6.11 4.52
CA ASP A 42 -7.09 -4.73 4.92
C ASP A 42 -6.25 -3.71 4.14
N PHE A 43 -4.97 -3.99 3.98
CA PHE A 43 -4.07 -3.16 3.18
C PHE A 43 -4.54 -3.03 1.73
N LEU A 44 -4.86 -4.15 1.08
CA LEU A 44 -5.33 -4.17 -0.31
C LEU A 44 -6.67 -3.46 -0.46
N ASN A 45 -7.61 -3.68 0.47
CA ASN A 45 -8.91 -3.01 0.48
C ASN A 45 -8.75 -1.49 0.54
N THR A 46 -7.85 -1.00 1.39
CA THR A 46 -7.53 0.42 1.52
C THR A 46 -6.88 0.97 0.25
N MET A 47 -5.87 0.28 -0.29
CA MET A 47 -5.18 0.72 -1.50
C MET A 47 -6.09 0.78 -2.73
N ASN A 48 -7.01 -0.18 -2.87
CA ASN A 48 -7.98 -0.20 -3.96
C ASN A 48 -9.02 0.93 -3.83
N LYS A 49 -9.42 1.31 -2.61
CA LYS A 49 -10.27 2.49 -2.37
C LYS A 49 -9.59 3.81 -2.77
N MET A 50 -8.26 3.88 -2.73
CA MET A 50 -7.49 5.08 -3.12
C MET A 50 -7.26 5.21 -4.63
N HIS A 51 -7.75 4.26 -5.43
CA HIS A 51 -7.58 4.21 -6.90
C HIS A 51 -8.91 4.45 -7.66
N HIS A 52 -9.93 4.93 -6.97
CA HIS A 52 -11.17 5.49 -7.56
C HIS A 52 -11.19 7.01 -7.35
#